data_AF-A0A7X9IBC6-F1
#
_entry.id   AF-A0A7X9IBC6-F1
#
_cell.length_a   1.000
_cell.length_b   1.000
_cell.length_c   1.000
_cell.angle_alpha   90.00
_cell.angle_beta   90.00
_cell.angle_gamma   90.00
#
_symmetry.space_group_name_H-M   'P 1'
#
loop_
_entity.id
_entity.type
_entity.pdbx_description
1 polymer ?
#
loop_
_entity_poly.entity_id
_entity_poly.type
_entity_poly.pdbx_seq_one_letter_code
_entity_poly.pdbx_strand_id
1 'polypeptide(L)'
;MNLKSRIKSFYKRLIFRMSASNNPLFINYYRYLYHPAPGTIDEFADKFSRSRKSVTLVQVGANDGINNDPIHKFIKRDSWKGVLLEPQGYVFREYLVPLYRKTEGIIPVNAALEWTDGKKPIYRISASNSRWAHGLTTFNRSVLEESVRSGYVTRQLQKEGSPVPENPEDFIVEEMVECISVDTLRKRYNLGKIDWLQIDTEGYDFE
;
A
#
# COMPACT_ATOMS: atom_id res chain seq x y z
N MET A 1 -7.15 -3.22 -24.90
CA MET A 1 -7.90 -3.11 -23.62
C MET A 1 -9.41 -3.18 -23.88
N ASN A 2 -10.14 -4.10 -23.22
CA ASN A 2 -11.60 -4.23 -23.35
C ASN A 2 -12.34 -3.12 -22.57
N LEU A 3 -13.56 -2.74 -22.96
CA LEU A 3 -14.42 -1.72 -22.34
C LEU A 3 -14.51 -1.87 -20.81
N LYS A 4 -14.64 -3.11 -20.31
CA LYS A 4 -14.68 -3.40 -18.87
C LYS A 4 -13.42 -2.92 -18.12
N SER A 5 -12.24 -3.05 -18.71
CA SER A 5 -10.99 -2.59 -18.06
C SER A 5 -10.86 -1.07 -18.10
N ARG A 6 -11.37 -0.41 -19.14
CA ARG A 6 -11.45 1.07 -19.23
C ARG A 6 -12.36 1.64 -18.14
N ILE A 7 -13.53 1.05 -17.94
CA ILE A 7 -14.47 1.46 -16.89
C ILE A 7 -13.84 1.27 -15.50
N LYS A 8 -13.22 0.11 -15.24
CA LYS A 8 -12.54 -0.15 -13.96
C LYS A 8 -11.40 0.86 -13.70
N SER A 9 -10.58 1.15 -14.71
CA SER A 9 -9.49 2.14 -14.61
C SER A 9 -10.03 3.55 -14.35
N PHE A 10 -11.10 3.95 -15.05
CA PHE A 10 -11.77 5.23 -14.81
C PHE A 10 -12.30 5.33 -13.38
N TYR A 11 -13.02 4.30 -12.91
CA TYR A 11 -13.55 4.23 -11.55
C TYR A 11 -12.43 4.36 -10.50
N LYS A 12 -11.33 3.60 -10.65
CA LYS A 12 -10.18 3.70 -9.73
C LYS A 12 -9.60 5.11 -9.68
N ARG A 13 -9.42 5.76 -10.83
CA ARG A 13 -8.92 7.14 -10.90
C ARG A 13 -9.87 8.13 -10.26
N LEU A 14 -11.18 7.94 -10.45
CA LEU A 14 -12.20 8.77 -9.82
C LEU A 14 -12.15 8.63 -8.30
N ILE A 15 -12.16 7.41 -7.78
CA ILE A 15 -12.03 7.11 -6.34
C ILE A 15 -10.76 7.72 -5.77
N PHE A 16 -9.61 7.51 -6.41
CA PHE A 16 -8.33 8.10 -6.00
C PHE A 16 -8.42 9.62 -5.89
N ARG A 17 -8.94 10.30 -6.93
CA ARG A 17 -9.06 11.76 -6.96
C ARG A 17 -10.02 12.29 -5.88
N MET A 18 -11.15 11.62 -5.68
CA MET A 18 -12.11 12.02 -4.65
C MET A 18 -11.52 11.82 -3.24
N SER A 19 -10.83 10.71 -3.00
CA SER A 19 -10.17 10.45 -1.72
C SER A 19 -9.01 11.43 -1.46
N ALA A 20 -8.14 11.65 -2.46
CA ALA A 20 -6.99 12.55 -2.36
C ALA A 20 -7.38 14.02 -2.16
N SER A 21 -8.58 14.41 -2.58
CA SER A 21 -9.12 15.75 -2.37
C SER A 21 -9.92 15.89 -1.07
N ASN A 22 -10.05 14.83 -0.26
CA ASN A 22 -10.98 14.75 0.88
C ASN A 22 -12.40 15.15 0.47
N ASN A 23 -12.85 14.68 -0.69
CA ASN A 23 -14.13 15.08 -1.25
C ASN A 23 -15.28 14.71 -0.29
N PRO A 24 -16.18 15.66 0.04
CA PRO A 24 -17.29 15.40 0.97
C PRO A 24 -18.20 14.26 0.52
N LEU A 25 -18.42 14.06 -0.79
CA LEU A 25 -19.24 12.95 -1.29
C LEU A 25 -18.60 11.60 -0.97
N PHE A 26 -17.28 11.48 -1.14
CA PHE A 26 -16.54 10.27 -0.79
C PHE A 26 -16.61 10.00 0.71
N ILE A 27 -16.34 11.01 1.54
CA ILE A 27 -16.35 10.87 3.00
C ILE A 27 -17.76 10.53 3.50
N ASN A 28 -18.79 11.24 3.03
CA ASN A 28 -20.17 11.04 3.46
C ASN A 28 -20.73 9.70 3.00
N TYR A 29 -20.33 9.19 1.82
CA TYR A 29 -20.65 7.83 1.41
C TYR A 29 -20.16 6.82 2.46
N TYR A 30 -18.89 6.89 2.87
CA TYR A 30 -18.35 5.96 3.88
C TYR A 30 -18.89 6.20 5.29
N ARG A 31 -19.43 7.40 5.56
CA ARG A 31 -20.03 7.74 6.84
C ARG A 31 -21.44 7.20 7.01
N TYR A 32 -22.28 7.33 5.97
CA TYR A 32 -23.72 7.12 6.07
C TYR A 32 -24.26 5.97 5.23
N LEU A 33 -23.60 5.60 4.13
CA LEU A 33 -24.14 4.63 3.15
C LEU A 33 -23.36 3.32 3.10
N TYR A 34 -22.05 3.36 3.33
CA TYR A 34 -21.21 2.17 3.34
C TYR A 34 -21.51 1.28 4.55
N HIS A 35 -21.81 0.02 4.27
CA HIS A 35 -21.98 -1.04 5.27
C HIS A 35 -21.03 -2.19 4.92
N PRO A 36 -20.00 -2.47 5.75
CA PRO A 36 -19.10 -3.59 5.51
C PRO A 36 -19.84 -4.93 5.65
N ALA A 37 -19.38 -5.95 4.93
CA ALA A 37 -19.97 -7.28 5.02
C ALA A 37 -19.70 -7.90 6.41
N PRO A 38 -20.66 -8.60 7.01
CA PRO A 38 -20.48 -9.24 8.31
C PRO A 38 -19.30 -10.23 8.33
N GLY A 39 -18.56 -10.28 9.44
CA GLY A 39 -17.43 -11.18 9.65
C GLY A 39 -16.13 -10.76 8.96
N THR A 40 -16.08 -9.57 8.35
CA THR A 40 -14.89 -9.08 7.65
C THR A 40 -14.03 -8.16 8.53
N ILE A 41 -12.74 -8.02 8.16
CA ILE A 41 -11.84 -7.02 8.76
C ILE A 41 -12.42 -5.61 8.61
N ASP A 42 -13.11 -5.33 7.50
CA ASP A 42 -13.79 -4.05 7.28
C ASP A 42 -14.89 -3.79 8.31
N GLU A 43 -15.65 -4.82 8.73
CA GLU A 43 -16.66 -4.68 9.77
C GLU A 43 -16.02 -4.39 11.13
N PHE A 44 -14.96 -5.12 11.46
CA PHE A 44 -14.21 -4.87 12.69
C PHE A 44 -13.62 -3.46 12.73
N ALA A 45 -12.94 -3.05 11.65
CA ALA A 45 -12.35 -1.72 11.51
C ALA A 45 -13.40 -0.61 11.57
N ASP A 46 -14.58 -0.81 10.97
CA ASP A 46 -15.69 0.14 11.06
C ASP A 46 -16.16 0.35 12.50
N LYS A 47 -16.45 -0.75 13.21
CA LYS A 47 -16.89 -0.71 14.62
C LYS A 47 -15.81 -0.11 15.51
N PHE A 48 -14.56 -0.53 15.33
CA PHE A 48 -13.41 -0.03 16.07
C PHE A 48 -13.28 1.49 15.88
N SER A 49 -13.29 1.95 14.63
CA SER A 49 -13.14 3.37 14.31
C SER A 49 -14.25 4.22 14.92
N ARG A 50 -15.51 3.77 14.82
CA ARG A 50 -16.67 4.48 15.39
C ARG A 50 -16.66 4.52 16.92
N SER A 51 -16.06 3.52 17.57
CA SER A 51 -15.99 3.44 19.03
C SER A 51 -14.91 4.33 19.65
N ARG A 52 -14.05 4.95 18.83
CA ARG A 52 -12.89 5.73 19.27
C ARG A 52 -13.04 7.20 18.90
N LYS A 53 -12.59 8.10 19.79
CA LYS A 53 -12.49 9.54 19.48
C LYS A 53 -11.31 9.86 18.57
N SER A 54 -10.24 9.08 18.68
CA SER A 54 -9.01 9.21 17.90
C SER A 54 -8.35 7.84 17.79
N VAL A 55 -7.69 7.59 16.67
CA VAL A 55 -6.92 6.37 16.42
C VAL A 55 -5.52 6.76 15.96
N THR A 56 -4.50 6.24 16.65
CA THR A 56 -3.11 6.31 16.20
C THR A 56 -2.72 5.03 15.45
N LEU A 57 -2.38 5.17 14.18
CA LEU A 57 -2.07 4.11 13.22
C LEU A 57 -0.56 3.99 12.98
N VAL A 58 -0.09 2.76 12.83
CA VAL A 58 1.11 2.43 12.05
C VAL A 58 0.74 1.41 11.00
N GLN A 59 1.03 1.69 9.73
CA GLN A 59 0.86 0.76 8.61
C GLN A 59 2.22 0.48 7.98
N VAL A 60 2.59 -0.80 7.89
CA VAL A 60 3.79 -1.30 7.22
C VAL A 60 3.36 -1.95 5.92
N GLY A 61 3.92 -1.50 4.78
CA GLY A 61 3.52 -1.96 3.46
C GLY A 61 2.27 -1.25 2.93
N ALA A 62 2.25 0.08 3.00
CA ALA A 62 1.07 0.86 2.61
C ALA A 62 0.77 0.86 1.09
N ASN A 63 1.77 0.56 0.25
CA ASN A 63 1.66 0.53 -1.21
C ASN A 63 1.02 1.83 -1.75
N ASP A 64 0.01 1.72 -2.62
CA ASP A 64 -0.74 2.87 -3.14
C ASP A 64 -1.79 3.45 -2.17
N GLY A 65 -1.98 2.82 -1.01
CA GLY A 65 -2.90 3.25 0.05
C GLY A 65 -4.39 3.09 -0.25
N ILE A 66 -4.79 2.42 -1.33
CA ILE A 66 -6.22 2.17 -1.65
C ILE A 66 -6.47 0.71 -2.04
N ASN A 67 -5.68 0.15 -2.96
CA ASN A 67 -5.98 -1.15 -3.53
C ASN A 67 -5.66 -2.26 -2.54
N ASN A 68 -6.69 -2.97 -2.12
CA ASN A 68 -6.67 -3.98 -1.06
C ASN A 68 -6.32 -3.42 0.33
N ASP A 69 -6.50 -2.12 0.54
CA ASP A 69 -6.30 -1.48 1.84
C ASP A 69 -7.65 -1.41 2.60
N PRO A 70 -7.85 -2.20 3.67
CA PRO A 70 -9.10 -2.20 4.43
C PRO A 70 -9.30 -0.93 5.26
N ILE A 71 -8.23 -0.21 5.63
CA ILE A 71 -8.29 0.90 6.56
C ILE A 71 -8.35 2.28 5.90
N HIS A 72 -8.00 2.39 4.62
CA HIS A 72 -8.00 3.64 3.85
C HIS A 72 -9.22 4.53 4.11
N LYS A 73 -10.43 3.95 4.01
CA LYS A 73 -11.70 4.67 4.19
C LYS A 73 -11.87 5.20 5.61
N PHE A 74 -11.39 4.50 6.63
CA PHE A 74 -11.49 4.93 8.03
C PHE A 74 -10.47 6.02 8.36
N ILE A 75 -9.29 5.97 7.75
CA ILE A 75 -8.32 7.09 7.81
C ILE A 75 -8.98 8.38 7.32
N LYS A 76 -9.67 8.32 6.17
CA LYS A 76 -10.34 9.50 5.58
C LYS A 76 -11.61 9.91 6.32
N ARG A 77 -12.42 8.94 6.76
CA ARG A 77 -13.73 9.20 7.37
C ARG A 77 -13.62 9.71 8.80
N ASP A 78 -12.73 9.12 9.58
CA ASP A 78 -12.65 9.34 11.03
C ASP A 78 -11.33 10.00 11.44
N SER A 79 -10.59 10.53 10.47
CA SER A 79 -9.37 11.33 10.70
C SER A 79 -8.34 10.61 11.56
N TRP A 80 -8.06 9.34 11.23
CA TRP A 80 -6.97 8.61 11.88
C TRP A 80 -5.66 9.34 11.66
N LYS A 81 -4.78 9.28 12.65
CA LYS A 81 -3.45 9.89 12.62
C LYS A 81 -2.40 8.80 12.71
N GLY A 82 -1.24 8.99 12.12
CA GLY A 82 -0.22 7.94 12.17
C GLY A 82 0.76 7.97 11.02
N VAL A 83 1.53 6.88 10.93
CA VAL A 83 2.60 6.71 9.95
C VAL A 83 2.25 5.58 8.99
N LEU A 84 2.50 5.82 7.70
CA LEU A 84 2.32 4.86 6.61
C LEU A 84 3.69 4.61 5.96
N LEU A 85 4.23 3.41 6.10
CA LEU A 85 5.52 3.04 5.53
C LEU A 85 5.33 2.35 4.16
N GLU A 86 6.03 2.84 3.14
CA GLU A 86 6.13 2.20 1.83
C GLU A 86 7.57 2.31 1.30
N PRO A 87 8.32 1.19 1.19
CA PRO A 87 9.72 1.23 0.76
C PRO A 87 9.91 1.56 -0.73
N GLN A 88 8.96 1.21 -1.62
CA GLN A 88 9.12 1.43 -3.05
C GLN A 88 9.04 2.92 -3.40
N GLY A 89 10.17 3.51 -3.78
CA GLY A 89 10.25 4.96 -3.98
C GLY A 89 9.30 5.47 -5.07
N TYR A 90 9.11 4.72 -6.15
CA TYR A 90 8.12 5.06 -7.19
C TYR A 90 6.69 5.04 -6.64
N VAL A 91 6.29 3.97 -5.95
CA VAL A 91 4.92 3.82 -5.43
C VAL A 91 4.60 4.89 -4.41
N PHE A 92 5.55 5.13 -3.51
CA PHE A 92 5.49 6.16 -2.49
C PHE A 92 5.22 7.55 -3.09
N ARG A 93 6.02 7.96 -4.10
CA ARG A 93 5.94 9.30 -4.69
C ARG A 93 4.73 9.49 -5.59
N GLU A 94 4.40 8.49 -6.41
CA GLU A 94 3.36 8.63 -7.43
C GLU A 94 1.95 8.38 -6.89
N TYR A 95 1.81 7.59 -5.82
CA TYR A 95 0.51 7.20 -5.29
C TYR A 95 0.29 7.61 -3.84
N LEU A 96 1.13 7.12 -2.92
CA LEU A 96 0.86 7.25 -1.48
C LEU A 96 0.89 8.72 -1.01
N VAL A 97 1.94 9.46 -1.39
CA VAL A 97 2.07 10.88 -1.04
C VAL A 97 0.92 11.71 -1.63
N PRO A 98 0.61 11.65 -2.95
CA PRO A 98 -0.52 12.40 -3.52
C PRO A 98 -1.87 12.06 -2.89
N LEU A 99 -2.07 10.80 -2.48
CA LEU A 99 -3.30 10.33 -1.84
C LEU A 99 -3.53 10.97 -0.47
N TYR A 100 -2.48 11.09 0.34
CA TYR A 100 -2.57 11.56 1.73
C TYR A 100 -2.11 13.00 1.95
N ARG A 101 -1.63 13.71 0.92
CA ARG A 101 -1.13 15.11 1.03
C ARG A 101 -2.08 16.11 1.71
N LYS A 102 -3.39 15.86 1.69
CA LYS A 102 -4.43 16.70 2.35
C LYS A 102 -4.99 16.08 3.62
N THR A 103 -4.49 14.92 4.05
CA THR A 103 -4.99 14.19 5.21
C THR A 103 -4.17 14.56 6.43
N GLU A 104 -4.72 15.46 7.24
CA GLU A 104 -4.05 15.95 8.43
C GLU A 104 -3.76 14.81 9.40
N GLY A 105 -2.53 14.79 9.93
CA GLY A 105 -2.09 13.79 10.91
C GLY A 105 -1.63 12.46 10.33
N ILE A 106 -1.68 12.26 9.01
CA ILE A 106 -1.06 11.12 8.33
C ILE A 106 0.31 11.52 7.77
N ILE A 107 1.31 10.70 8.07
CA ILE A 107 2.70 10.92 7.65
C ILE A 107 3.16 9.72 6.81
N PRO A 108 3.18 9.84 5.47
CA PRO A 108 3.83 8.86 4.62
C PRO A 108 5.35 8.86 4.84
N VAL A 109 5.96 7.67 4.92
CA VAL A 109 7.40 7.47 5.10
C VAL A 109 7.92 6.50 4.05
N ASN A 110 8.93 6.92 3.28
CA ASN A 110 9.57 6.05 2.29
C ASN A 110 10.67 5.22 2.93
N ALA A 111 10.27 4.18 3.66
CA ALA A 111 11.18 3.23 4.29
C ALA A 111 10.46 1.90 4.52
N ALA A 112 11.22 0.82 4.63
CA ALA A 112 10.76 -0.44 5.21
C ALA A 112 10.97 -0.42 6.73
N LEU A 113 10.10 -1.11 7.48
CA LEU A 113 10.32 -1.37 8.89
C LEU A 113 11.28 -2.55 9.05
N GLU A 114 12.28 -2.42 9.91
CA GLU A 114 13.34 -3.41 10.10
C GLU A 114 13.82 -3.48 11.55
N TRP A 115 14.69 -4.44 11.86
CA TRP A 115 15.32 -4.53 13.18
C TRP A 115 16.30 -3.37 13.46
N THR A 116 16.99 -2.90 12.43
CA THR A 116 18.01 -1.86 12.52
C THR A 116 17.87 -0.84 11.40
N ASP A 117 18.22 0.42 11.68
CA ASP A 117 18.31 1.46 10.65
C ASP A 117 19.39 1.10 9.62
N GLY A 118 19.16 1.43 8.35
CA GLY A 118 20.12 1.18 7.29
C GLY A 118 19.49 1.17 5.91
N LYS A 119 20.08 0.39 4.99
CA LYS A 119 19.50 0.13 3.68
C LYS A 119 19.56 -1.35 3.38
N LYS A 120 18.53 -1.88 2.71
CA LYS A 120 18.49 -3.25 2.21
C LYS A 120 18.02 -3.27 0.76
N PRO A 121 18.44 -4.28 -0.02
CA PRO A 121 17.89 -4.49 -1.34
C PRO A 121 16.45 -5.00 -1.24
N ILE A 122 15.55 -4.41 -2.02
CA ILE A 122 14.24 -4.98 -2.30
C ILE A 122 14.19 -5.40 -3.77
N TYR A 123 13.46 -6.47 -4.05
CA TYR A 123 13.36 -7.05 -5.39
C TYR A 123 11.99 -6.76 -5.97
N ARG A 124 11.94 -6.33 -7.24
CA ARG A 124 10.69 -6.05 -7.96
C ARG A 124 10.75 -6.51 -9.40
N ILE A 125 9.59 -6.63 -10.03
CA ILE A 125 9.51 -6.90 -11.48
C ILE A 125 10.06 -5.70 -12.25
N SER A 126 10.99 -5.96 -13.17
CA SER A 126 11.68 -4.93 -13.95
C SER A 126 10.78 -4.27 -14.99
N ALA A 127 9.96 -5.06 -15.67
CA ALA A 127 9.24 -4.70 -16.88
C ALA A 127 7.87 -4.03 -16.66
N SER A 128 7.47 -3.77 -15.40
CA SER A 128 6.15 -3.19 -15.12
C SER A 128 6.11 -2.33 -13.86
N ASN A 129 5.39 -1.21 -13.96
CA ASN A 129 4.98 -0.36 -12.84
C ASN A 129 3.45 -0.46 -12.59
N SER A 130 2.82 -1.54 -13.03
CA SER A 130 1.41 -1.76 -12.74
C SER A 130 1.22 -2.25 -11.30
N ARG A 131 0.02 -2.04 -10.74
CA ARG A 131 -0.31 -2.44 -9.35
C ARG A 131 -0.05 -3.93 -9.03
N TRP A 132 -0.20 -4.82 -10.01
CA TRP A 132 0.09 -6.24 -9.80
C TRP A 132 1.60 -6.50 -9.62
N ALA A 133 2.47 -5.69 -10.24
CA ALA A 133 3.92 -5.83 -10.16
C ALA A 133 4.45 -5.24 -8.84
N HIS A 134 4.00 -4.03 -8.47
CA HIS A 134 4.35 -3.43 -7.17
C HIS A 134 3.85 -4.23 -5.97
N GLY A 135 2.76 -4.99 -6.15
CA GLY A 135 2.23 -5.91 -5.16
C GLY A 135 2.95 -7.25 -5.10
N LEU A 136 4.03 -7.45 -5.85
CA LEU A 136 4.91 -8.61 -5.70
C LEU A 136 6.29 -8.23 -5.16
N THR A 137 6.54 -6.93 -4.96
CA THR A 137 7.82 -6.43 -4.49
C THR A 137 8.10 -6.95 -3.08
N THR A 138 9.29 -7.52 -2.88
CA THR A 138 9.62 -8.30 -1.67
C THR A 138 11.10 -8.23 -1.33
N PHE A 139 11.44 -8.42 -0.06
CA PHE A 139 12.82 -8.64 0.39
C PHE A 139 13.32 -10.06 0.06
N ASN A 140 12.42 -11.00 -0.24
CA ASN A 140 12.79 -12.38 -0.55
C ASN A 140 12.79 -12.64 -2.06
N ARG A 141 13.96 -12.54 -2.70
CA ARG A 141 14.13 -12.74 -4.14
C ARG A 141 13.51 -14.04 -4.66
N SER A 142 13.58 -15.12 -3.88
CA SER A 142 13.08 -16.45 -4.26
C SER A 142 11.57 -16.46 -4.51
N VAL A 143 10.80 -15.61 -3.81
CA VAL A 143 9.34 -15.47 -4.00
C VAL A 143 9.01 -14.92 -5.40
N LEU A 144 9.80 -13.95 -5.86
CA LEU A 144 9.68 -13.42 -7.22
C LEU A 144 10.15 -14.41 -8.28
N GLU A 145 11.25 -15.12 -8.02
CA GLU A 145 11.75 -16.16 -8.91
C GLU A 145 10.70 -17.25 -9.15
N GLU A 146 9.99 -17.68 -8.09
CA GLU A 146 8.87 -18.63 -8.23
C GLU A 146 7.70 -18.05 -9.04
N SER A 147 7.39 -16.77 -8.83
CA SER A 147 6.36 -16.06 -9.61
C SER A 147 6.71 -15.96 -11.10
N VAL A 148 8.00 -15.83 -11.42
CA VAL A 148 8.51 -15.88 -12.80
C VAL A 148 8.43 -17.30 -13.34
N ARG A 149 8.96 -18.29 -12.60
CA ARG A 149 9.02 -19.71 -13.01
C ARG A 149 7.63 -20.33 -13.25
N SER A 150 6.64 -19.99 -12.43
CA SER A 150 5.24 -20.43 -12.60
C SER A 150 4.54 -19.81 -13.83
N GLY A 151 5.23 -18.91 -14.54
CA GLY A 151 4.72 -18.17 -15.68
C GLY A 151 3.68 -17.10 -15.32
N TYR A 152 3.45 -16.82 -14.03
CA TYR A 152 2.50 -15.80 -13.61
C TYR A 152 2.91 -14.43 -14.14
N VAL A 153 4.18 -14.04 -13.95
CA VAL A 153 4.70 -12.73 -14.39
C VAL A 153 4.56 -12.58 -15.90
N THR A 154 4.97 -13.58 -16.68
CA THR A 154 4.85 -13.59 -18.14
C THR A 154 3.40 -13.39 -18.59
N ARG A 155 2.45 -14.12 -17.99
CA ARG A 155 1.02 -13.96 -18.30
C ARG A 155 0.50 -12.55 -17.99
N GLN A 156 0.96 -11.93 -16.90
CA GLN A 156 0.55 -10.55 -16.57
C GLN A 156 1.14 -9.54 -17.54
N LEU A 157 2.43 -9.63 -17.86
CA LEU A 157 3.11 -8.74 -18.83
C LEU A 157 2.42 -8.79 -20.20
N GLN A 158 2.14 -10.00 -20.71
CA GLN A 158 1.42 -10.19 -21.97
C GLN A 158 0.01 -9.58 -21.94
N LYS A 159 -0.71 -9.75 -20.81
CA LYS A 159 -2.07 -9.23 -20.65
C LYS A 159 -2.12 -7.70 -20.65
N GLU A 160 -1.10 -7.03 -20.13
CA GLU A 160 -1.01 -5.57 -20.16
C GLU A 160 -0.31 -5.02 -21.42
N GLY A 161 0.29 -5.90 -22.24
CA GLY A 161 1.01 -5.52 -23.46
C GLY A 161 2.42 -4.98 -23.20
N SER A 162 3.00 -5.30 -22.03
CA SER A 162 4.38 -4.97 -21.69
C SER A 162 5.36 -5.97 -22.31
N PRO A 163 6.60 -5.55 -22.63
CA PRO A 163 7.61 -6.47 -23.13
C PRO A 163 7.90 -7.56 -22.10
N VAL A 164 8.04 -8.80 -22.58
CA VAL A 164 8.49 -9.94 -21.78
C VAL A 164 9.99 -10.07 -22.00
N PRO A 165 10.82 -10.01 -20.94
CA PRO A 165 12.26 -10.23 -21.08
C PRO A 165 12.58 -11.62 -21.65
N GLU A 166 13.65 -11.70 -22.46
CA GLU A 166 14.08 -12.95 -23.08
C GLU A 166 14.84 -13.84 -22.08
N ASN A 167 15.67 -13.22 -21.22
CA ASN A 167 16.46 -13.95 -20.23
C ASN A 167 15.78 -13.91 -18.85
N PRO A 168 15.80 -15.00 -18.07
CA PRO A 168 15.24 -15.04 -16.72
C PRO A 168 15.81 -13.98 -15.76
N GLU A 169 17.09 -13.64 -15.90
CA GLU A 169 17.78 -12.68 -15.03
C GLU A 169 17.24 -11.25 -15.18
N ASP A 170 16.68 -10.93 -16.36
CA ASP A 170 16.17 -9.61 -16.68
C ASP A 170 14.75 -9.35 -16.11
N PHE A 171 14.08 -10.35 -15.53
CA PHE A 171 12.74 -10.20 -14.97
C PHE A 171 12.70 -9.44 -13.64
N ILE A 172 13.77 -9.51 -12.86
CA ILE A 172 13.81 -9.01 -11.48
C ILE A 172 14.94 -7.99 -11.37
N VAL A 173 14.62 -6.81 -10.85
CA VAL A 173 15.59 -5.77 -10.55
C VAL A 173 15.65 -5.53 -9.05
N GLU A 174 16.84 -5.20 -8.58
CA GLU A 174 17.11 -4.80 -7.20
C GLU A 174 17.03 -3.28 -7.06
N GLU A 175 16.42 -2.82 -5.97
CA GLU A 175 16.36 -1.42 -5.58
C GLU A 175 16.76 -1.29 -4.11
N MET A 176 17.74 -0.44 -3.80
CA MET A 176 18.13 -0.19 -2.41
C MET A 176 17.11 0.75 -1.76
N VAL A 177 16.49 0.30 -0.66
CA VAL A 177 15.49 1.06 0.08
C VAL A 177 15.98 1.39 1.49
N GLU A 178 15.53 2.54 2.01
CA GLU A 178 15.79 2.92 3.40
C GLU A 178 15.05 1.97 4.34
N CYS A 179 15.72 1.59 5.42
CA CYS A 179 15.20 0.77 6.49
C CYS A 179 15.20 1.59 7.79
N ILE A 180 14.09 1.56 8.52
CA ILE A 180 13.93 2.25 9.79
C ILE A 180 13.55 1.24 10.86
N SER A 181 14.23 1.30 12.01
CA SER A 181 13.91 0.49 13.18
C SER A 181 12.64 0.95 13.87
N VAL A 182 12.01 0.05 14.63
CA VAL A 182 10.85 0.39 15.49
C VAL A 182 11.19 1.53 16.45
N ASP A 183 12.39 1.52 17.04
CA ASP A 183 12.84 2.58 17.96
C ASP A 183 12.98 3.93 17.27
N THR A 184 13.61 3.95 16.09
CA THR A 184 13.75 5.17 15.31
C THR A 184 12.40 5.67 14.82
N LEU A 185 11.51 4.78 14.35
CA LEU A 185 10.16 5.13 13.94
C LEU A 185 9.38 5.78 15.09
N ARG A 186 9.40 5.16 16.28
CA ARG A 186 8.68 5.69 17.45
C ARG A 186 9.21 7.04 17.90
N LYS A 187 10.54 7.21 17.99
CA LYS A 187 11.17 8.46 18.41
C LYS A 187 10.96 9.57 17.38
N ARG A 188 11.20 9.28 16.10
CA ARG A 188 11.14 10.26 14.99
C ARG A 188 9.75 10.84 14.79
N TYR A 189 8.72 10.01 14.92
CA TYR A 189 7.32 10.42 14.69
C TYR A 189 6.50 10.54 15.97
N ASN A 190 7.17 10.55 17.14
CA ASN A 190 6.57 10.69 18.46
C ASN A 190 5.38 9.73 18.70
N LEU A 191 5.56 8.46 18.34
CA LEU A 191 4.52 7.43 18.48
C LEU A 191 4.50 6.90 19.92
N GLY A 192 3.77 7.61 20.79
CA GLY A 192 3.60 7.24 22.19
C GLY A 192 2.72 5.99 22.38
N LYS A 193 1.58 5.95 21.69
CA LYS A 193 0.61 4.84 21.71
C LYS A 193 0.21 4.50 20.28
N ILE A 194 0.10 3.19 19.99
CA ILE A 194 -0.42 2.69 18.72
C ILE A 194 -1.76 2.01 19.04
N ASP A 195 -2.84 2.51 18.46
CA ASP A 195 -4.19 1.92 18.58
C ASP A 195 -4.46 0.89 17.48
N TRP A 196 -3.82 1.06 16.31
CA TRP A 196 -3.91 0.15 15.18
C TRP A 196 -2.54 -0.08 14.55
N LEU A 197 -2.13 -1.34 14.44
CA LEU A 197 -0.97 -1.78 13.68
C LEU A 197 -1.46 -2.65 12.53
N GLN A 198 -1.09 -2.29 11.31
CA GLN A 198 -1.31 -3.12 10.12
C GLN A 198 0.04 -3.43 9.49
N ILE A 199 0.27 -4.70 9.20
CA ILE A 199 1.44 -5.19 8.46
C ILE A 199 0.88 -5.97 7.26
N ASP A 200 1.28 -5.55 6.07
CA ASP A 200 0.90 -6.18 4.81
C ASP A 200 2.10 -6.07 3.85
N THR A 201 3.04 -6.99 4.01
CA THR A 201 4.27 -7.06 3.21
C THR A 201 4.31 -8.38 2.45
N GLU A 202 4.92 -8.44 1.28
CA GLU A 202 4.92 -9.68 0.50
C GLU A 202 6.02 -10.62 0.99
N GLY A 203 5.69 -11.52 1.93
CA GLY A 203 6.58 -12.57 2.41
C GLY A 203 7.66 -12.11 3.38
N TYR A 204 7.41 -11.02 4.12
CA TYR A 204 8.32 -10.45 5.13
C TYR A 204 7.59 -10.02 6.42
N ASP A 205 6.35 -10.48 6.63
CA ASP A 205 5.49 -9.98 7.72
C ASP A 205 5.91 -10.44 9.12
N PHE A 206 6.69 -11.52 9.19
CA PHE A 206 7.14 -12.12 10.44
C PHE A 206 8.35 -11.39 11.03
N GLU A 207 9.13 -10.72 10.19
CA GLU A 207 10.37 -10.02 10.52
C GLU A 207 10.12 -8.66 11.16
#